data_AF-X1S3H4-F1
#
_entry.id   AF-X1S3H4-F1
#
_cell.length_a   1.000
_cell.length_b   1.000
_cell.length_c   1.000
_cell.angle_alpha   90.00
_cell.angle_beta   90.00
_cell.angle_gamma   90.00
#
_symmetry.space_group_name_H-M   'P 1'
#
loop_
_entity.id
_entity.type
_entity.pdbx_description
1 polymer ?
#
loop_
_entity_poly.entity_id
_entity_poly.type
_entity_poly.pdbx_seq_one_letter_code
_entity_poly.pdbx_strand_id
1 'polypeptide(L)'
;MGKFERFDSFRQEFFTLPVFDTHTHMNMPGIPVAAQSVWDVMHYFWFHRELIAAGYPARPMELNEQARYAELENAFALTRNTSWNWAVRKTARQLYDID
;
A
#
# COMPACT_ATOMS: atom_id res chain seq x y z
N MET A 1 19.70 -25.22 19.32
CA MET A 1 18.79 -24.34 18.56
C MET A 1 18.92 -24.68 17.10
N GLY A 2 17.85 -25.14 16.47
CA GLY A 2 17.84 -25.50 15.05
C GLY A 2 18.10 -24.27 14.18
N LYS A 3 18.61 -24.48 12.95
CA LYS A 3 18.89 -23.39 12.00
C LYS A 3 17.67 -22.47 11.80
N PHE A 4 16.46 -23.03 11.75
CA PHE A 4 15.20 -22.30 11.56
C PHE A 4 14.81 -21.47 12.79
N GLU A 5 14.91 -22.03 14.00
CA GLU A 5 14.61 -21.31 15.26
C GLU A 5 15.48 -20.05 15.42
N ARG A 6 16.74 -20.11 14.97
CA ARG A 6 17.67 -18.98 15.00
C ARG A 6 17.28 -17.86 14.01
N PHE A 7 16.73 -18.22 12.85
CA PHE A 7 16.28 -17.22 11.88
C PHE A 7 15.02 -16.50 12.37
N ASP A 8 14.10 -17.22 12.99
CA ASP A 8 12.89 -16.63 13.56
C ASP A 8 13.20 -15.70 14.73
N SER A 9 14.09 -16.12 15.66
CA SER A 9 14.50 -15.27 16.78
C SER A 9 15.19 -13.99 16.31
N PHE A 10 16.12 -14.10 15.37
CA PHE A 10 16.81 -12.95 14.78
C PHE A 10 15.84 -11.99 14.07
N ARG A 11 14.89 -12.53 13.31
CA ARG A 11 13.88 -11.73 12.60
C ARG A 11 13.00 -10.96 13.58
N GLN A 12 12.60 -11.56 14.70
CA GLN A 12 11.82 -10.87 15.72
C GLN A 12 12.62 -9.75 16.37
N GLU A 13 13.86 -10.00 16.78
CA GLU A 13 14.75 -8.96 17.33
C GLU A 13 14.91 -7.79 16.35
N PHE A 14 15.12 -8.09 15.06
CA PHE A 14 15.25 -7.08 14.02
C PHE A 14 14.01 -6.16 13.92
N PHE A 15 12.80 -6.70 14.02
CA PHE A 15 11.57 -5.89 13.96
C PHE A 15 11.32 -5.03 15.21
N THR A 16 12.03 -5.27 16.31
CA THR A 16 11.94 -4.41 17.51
C THR A 16 12.79 -3.14 17.42
N LEU A 17 13.67 -3.05 16.42
CA LEU A 17 14.57 -1.92 16.27
C LEU A 17 13.81 -0.67 15.80
N PRO A 18 14.06 0.52 16.40
CA PRO A 18 13.51 1.76 15.88
C PRO A 18 14.06 2.03 14.48
N VAL A 19 13.15 2.39 13.56
CA VAL A 19 13.52 2.78 12.20
C VAL A 19 13.62 4.29 12.11
N PHE A 20 14.80 4.78 11.75
CA PHE A 20 15.02 6.18 11.39
C PHE A 20 15.01 6.28 9.86
N ASP A 21 13.91 6.77 9.31
CA ASP A 21 13.79 7.00 7.87
C ASP A 21 14.61 8.23 7.48
N THR A 22 15.74 7.99 6.82
CA THR A 22 16.68 9.03 6.41
C THR A 22 16.30 9.69 5.09
N HIS A 23 15.31 9.16 4.35
CA HIS A 23 14.88 9.73 3.07
C HIS A 23 13.40 9.46 2.80
N THR A 24 12.59 10.52 2.94
CA THR A 24 11.16 10.48 2.65
C THR A 24 10.67 11.79 2.04
N HIS A 25 9.52 11.71 1.37
CA HIS A 25 8.79 12.86 0.84
C HIS A 25 7.66 13.35 1.78
N MET A 26 7.61 12.87 3.03
CA MET A 26 6.51 13.12 3.98
C MET A 26 6.54 14.47 4.73
N ASN A 27 7.56 15.31 4.52
CA ASN A 27 7.77 16.53 5.33
C ASN A 27 7.32 17.84 4.63
N MET A 28 6.28 17.79 3.81
CA MET A 28 5.80 19.00 3.12
C MET A 28 4.88 19.83 4.05
N PRO A 29 5.14 21.13 4.26
CA PRO A 29 4.30 21.96 5.13
C PRO A 29 2.83 21.96 4.70
N GLY A 30 1.93 21.76 5.67
CA GLY A 30 0.48 21.75 5.44
C GLY A 30 -0.07 20.46 4.83
N ILE A 31 0.76 19.43 4.61
CA ILE A 31 0.31 18.11 4.13
C ILE A 31 0.30 17.12 5.30
N PRO A 32 -0.82 16.42 5.55
CA PRO A 32 -0.86 15.34 6.53
C PRO A 32 0.14 14.24 6.19
N VAL A 33 0.90 13.77 7.19
CA VAL A 33 1.82 12.64 7.03
C VAL A 33 1.04 11.34 6.80
N ALA A 34 -0.05 11.15 7.53
CA ALA A 34 -0.92 9.99 7.36
C ALA A 34 -1.87 10.19 6.17
N ALA A 35 -2.12 9.12 5.42
CA ALA A 35 -3.20 9.09 4.43
C ALA A 35 -4.54 9.47 5.08
N GLN A 36 -5.31 10.33 4.43
CA GLN A 36 -6.61 10.82 4.89
C GLN A 36 -7.76 10.02 4.28
N SER A 37 -7.51 9.35 3.16
CA SER A 37 -8.48 8.46 2.50
C SER A 37 -7.79 7.31 1.78
N VAL A 38 -8.58 6.32 1.36
CA VAL A 38 -8.09 5.22 0.52
C VAL A 38 -7.48 5.74 -0.79
N TRP A 39 -7.96 6.86 -1.31
CA TRP A 39 -7.49 7.44 -2.55
C TRP A 39 -6.05 7.96 -2.47
N ASP A 40 -5.60 8.44 -1.30
CA ASP A 40 -4.21 8.87 -1.11
C ASP A 40 -3.22 7.71 -1.31
N VAL A 41 -3.66 6.49 -1.03
CA VAL A 41 -2.86 5.26 -1.22
C VAL A 41 -3.03 4.72 -2.64
N MET A 42 -4.28 4.58 -3.12
CA MET A 42 -4.57 4.00 -4.44
C MET A 42 -4.06 4.88 -5.59
N HIS A 43 -4.04 6.20 -5.40
CA HIS A 43 -3.55 7.15 -6.39
C HIS A 43 -2.10 7.57 -6.16
N TYR A 44 -1.39 6.93 -5.24
CA TYR A 44 0.07 7.09 -5.13
C TYR A 44 0.73 6.71 -6.45
N PHE A 45 1.61 7.59 -6.96
CA PHE A 45 2.08 7.56 -8.35
C PHE A 45 2.43 6.17 -8.89
N TRP A 46 3.24 5.40 -8.16
CA TRP A 46 3.68 4.08 -8.62
C TRP A 46 2.57 3.05 -8.61
N PHE A 47 1.72 3.06 -7.59
CA PHE A 47 0.61 2.11 -7.52
C PHE A 47 -0.49 2.45 -8.51
N HIS A 48 -0.78 3.74 -8.69
CA HIS A 48 -1.75 4.21 -9.67
C HIS A 48 -1.35 3.80 -11.09
N ARG A 49 -0.06 3.92 -11.46
CA ARG A 49 0.42 3.46 -12.77
C ARG A 49 0.22 1.96 -12.98
N GLU A 50 0.41 1.18 -11.92
CA GLU A 50 0.17 -0.27 -11.95
C GLU A 50 -1.32 -0.59 -12.12
N LEU A 51 -2.19 0.09 -11.37
CA LEU A 51 -3.64 -0.04 -11.49
C LEU A 51 -4.11 0.33 -12.92
N ILE A 52 -3.58 1.41 -13.50
CA ILE A 52 -3.90 1.81 -14.88
C ILE A 52 -3.46 0.72 -15.88
N ALA A 53 -2.27 0.16 -15.71
CA ALA A 53 -1.79 -0.94 -16.55
C ALA A 53 -2.68 -2.19 -16.46
N ALA A 54 -3.36 -2.38 -15.32
CA ALA A 54 -4.31 -3.46 -15.09
C ALA A 54 -5.76 -3.12 -15.49
N GLY A 55 -6.02 -1.94 -16.06
CA GLY A 55 -7.33 -1.54 -16.59
C GLY A 55 -8.05 -0.44 -15.81
N TYR A 56 -7.46 0.10 -14.74
CA TYR A 56 -8.04 1.26 -14.04
C TYR A 56 -8.07 2.50 -14.95
N PRO A 57 -9.14 3.32 -14.96
CA PRO A 57 -9.22 4.51 -15.80
C PRO A 57 -8.07 5.49 -15.52
N ALA A 58 -7.49 6.06 -16.59
CA ALA A 58 -6.44 7.08 -16.46
C ALA A 58 -6.93 8.39 -15.84
N ARG A 59 -8.25 8.62 -15.82
CA ARG A 59 -8.90 9.80 -15.23
C ARG A 59 -10.04 9.38 -14.31
N PRO A 60 -9.75 8.71 -13.19
CA PRO A 60 -10.78 8.14 -12.31
C PRO A 60 -11.65 9.22 -11.65
N MET A 61 -11.17 10.47 -11.60
CA MET A 61 -11.89 11.61 -11.05
C MET A 61 -13.08 12.06 -11.91
N GLU A 62 -13.14 11.66 -13.18
CA GLU A 62 -14.30 11.92 -14.06
C GLU A 62 -15.47 10.97 -13.75
N LEU A 63 -15.23 9.88 -13.02
CA LEU A 63 -16.26 8.98 -12.53
C LEU A 63 -16.85 9.47 -11.21
N ASN A 64 -18.14 9.19 -11.01
CA ASN A 64 -18.72 9.24 -9.68
C ASN A 64 -18.03 8.21 -8.76
N GLU A 65 -18.15 8.41 -7.46
CA GLU A 65 -17.41 7.62 -6.48
C GLU A 65 -17.74 6.12 -6.53
N GLN A 66 -19.01 5.76 -6.72
CA GLN A 66 -19.43 4.36 -6.80
C GLN A 66 -18.80 3.64 -8.01
N ALA A 67 -18.84 4.27 -9.19
CA ALA A 67 -18.20 3.74 -10.39
C ALA A 67 -16.67 3.66 -10.22
N ARG A 68 -16.07 4.65 -9.55
CA ARG A 68 -14.63 4.66 -9.26
C ARG A 68 -14.21 3.48 -8.38
N TYR A 69 -15.01 3.14 -7.37
CA TYR A 69 -14.76 1.96 -6.54
C TYR A 69 -14.88 0.66 -7.34
N ALA A 70 -15.90 0.52 -8.19
CA ALA A 70 -16.06 -0.67 -9.02
C ALA A 70 -14.87 -0.89 -9.97
N GLU A 71 -14.40 0.17 -10.63
CA GLU A 71 -13.21 0.10 -11.49
C GLU A 71 -11.93 -0.19 -10.68
N LEU A 72 -11.81 0.38 -9.48
CA LEU A 72 -10.69 0.12 -8.59
C LEU A 72 -10.66 -1.35 -8.16
N GLU A 73 -11.80 -1.90 -7.74
CA GLU A 73 -11.92 -3.29 -7.29
C GLU A 73 -11.46 -4.27 -8.38
N ASN A 74 -11.91 -4.05 -9.62
CA ASN A 74 -11.50 -4.85 -10.78
C ASN A 74 -9.98 -4.78 -11.00
N ALA A 75 -9.40 -3.59 -11.11
CA ALA A 75 -7.97 -3.42 -11.32
C ALA A 75 -7.12 -3.92 -10.14
N PHE A 76 -7.61 -3.74 -8.90
CA PHE A 76 -6.96 -4.23 -7.69
C PHE A 76 -6.95 -5.76 -7.62
N ALA A 77 -8.00 -6.43 -8.11
CA ALA A 77 -8.02 -7.88 -8.21
C ALA A 77 -7.02 -8.41 -9.25
N LEU A 78 -6.79 -7.67 -10.34
CA LEU A 78 -5.87 -8.04 -11.41
C LEU A 78 -4.39 -7.79 -11.07
N THR A 79 -4.10 -6.98 -10.05
CA THR A 79 -2.73 -6.69 -9.59
C THR A 79 -2.29 -7.56 -8.40
N ARG A 80 -3.00 -8.63 -8.05
CA ARG A 80 -2.69 -9.48 -6.86
C ARG A 80 -1.29 -10.08 -6.83
N ASN A 81 -0.61 -10.14 -7.96
CA ASN A 81 0.75 -10.67 -8.10
C ASN A 81 1.85 -9.59 -8.02
N THR A 82 1.51 -8.32 -7.78
CA THR A 82 2.46 -7.21 -7.77
C THR A 82 2.92 -6.87 -6.35
N SER A 83 4.11 -6.27 -6.25
CA SER A 83 4.66 -5.84 -4.96
C SER A 83 3.84 -4.72 -4.32
N TRP A 84 3.26 -3.81 -5.11
CA TRP A 84 2.40 -2.75 -4.58
C TRP A 84 1.13 -3.30 -3.96
N ASN A 85 0.46 -4.24 -4.64
CA ASN A 85 -0.73 -4.88 -4.10
C ASN A 85 -0.43 -5.59 -2.78
N TRP A 86 0.69 -6.31 -2.70
CA TRP A 86 1.11 -6.98 -1.47
C TRP A 86 1.40 -5.99 -0.33
N ALA A 87 2.09 -4.88 -0.63
CA ALA A 87 2.36 -3.84 0.36
C ALA A 87 1.04 -3.26 0.91
N VAL A 88 0.12 -2.90 0.02
CA VAL A 88 -1.18 -2.31 0.40
C VAL A 88 -2.05 -3.28 1.19
N ARG A 89 -2.17 -4.55 0.76
CA ARG A 89 -2.91 -5.57 1.52
C ARG A 89 -2.32 -5.80 2.90
N LYS A 90 -0.99 -5.91 2.98
CA LYS A 90 -0.30 -6.10 4.25
C LYS A 90 -0.53 -4.90 5.18
N THR A 91 -0.44 -3.68 4.66
CA THR A 91 -0.74 -2.46 5.43
C THR A 91 -2.19 -2.42 5.89
N ALA A 92 -3.15 -2.76 5.02
CA ALA A 92 -4.57 -2.81 5.36
C ALA A 92 -4.84 -3.84 6.48
N ARG A 93 -4.26 -5.04 6.38
CA ARG A 93 -4.35 -6.06 7.43
C ARG A 93 -3.74 -5.60 8.75
N GLN A 94 -2.55 -4.99 8.70
CA GLN A 94 -1.83 -4.58 9.91
C GLN A 94 -2.47 -3.40 10.64
N LEU A 95 -3.06 -2.45 9.91
CA LEU A 95 -3.64 -1.24 10.49
C LEU A 95 -5.14 -1.37 10.80
N TYR A 96 -5.86 -2.17 10.01
CA TYR A 96 -7.33 -2.18 10.03
C TYR A 96 -7.95 -3.59 10.08
N ASP A 97 -7.14 -4.66 10.09
CA ASP A 97 -7.61 -6.05 10.08
C ASP A 97 -8.48 -6.43 8.85
N ILE A 98 -8.22 -5.78 7.71
CA ILE A 98 -8.91 -6.00 6.42
C ILE A 98 -8.07 -6.93 5.53
N ASP A 99 -8.72 -7.89 4.85
CA ASP A 99 -8.09 -8.90 3.96
C ASP A 99 -8.06 -8.52 2.46
#